data_AF-H6QB25-F1
#
_entry.id   AF-H6QB25-F1
#
_cell.length_a   1.000
_cell.length_b   1.000
_cell.length_c   1.000
_cell.angle_alpha   90.00
_cell.angle_beta   90.00
_cell.angle_gamma   90.00
#
_symmetry.space_group_name_H-M   'P 1'
#
loop_
_entity.id
_entity.type
_entity.pdbx_description
1 polymer ?
#
loop_
_entity_poly.entity_id
_entity_poly.type
_entity_poly.pdbx_seq_one_letter_code
_entity_poly.pdbx_strand_id
1 'polypeptide(L)'
;MALVDPLTVAEDLKAILEDFKPELIVGDDEFLQQNSELLKKYAVRSVEEPPGGGSWTYDTVFVMYYAGVAGRTMQVLNKTSSLWINAQSLALAAGFERSDVVYVTAPITHVLGLVTSMAAVSAGATVRLMRRLSPEVAEDLAKSTIIVAVPAFYSEVLKMGVGRLGAKFAISGGAYLPPDLRSRFEEATGARILQVYGLTEGLILTFEPPGAHGKGSVGIPLPLVEVKFLEDGELAVKAPWVMRGYKDPEETKRRL
;
A
#
# COMPACT_ATOMS: atom_id res chain seq x y z
N MET A 1 9.46 -13.99 -1.59
CA MET A 1 8.39 -13.82 -0.57
C MET A 1 7.10 -13.45 -1.28
N ALA A 2 5.94 -13.90 -0.82
CA ALA A 2 4.63 -13.42 -1.30
C ALA A 2 3.92 -12.67 -0.17
N LEU A 3 3.30 -11.54 -0.50
CA LEU A 3 2.44 -10.81 0.42
C LEU A 3 1.00 -11.22 0.14
N VAL A 4 0.30 -11.69 1.16
CA VAL A 4 -1.08 -12.19 1.06
C VAL A 4 -1.92 -11.50 2.10
N ASP A 5 -3.05 -10.92 1.67
CA ASP A 5 -3.99 -10.27 2.58
C ASP A 5 -4.57 -11.31 3.55
N PRO A 6 -4.52 -11.08 4.89
CA PRO A 6 -5.09 -12.02 5.85
C PRO A 6 -6.60 -12.20 5.71
N LEU A 7 -7.30 -11.28 5.04
CA LEU A 7 -8.74 -11.36 4.75
C LEU A 7 -9.05 -12.12 3.45
N THR A 8 -8.03 -12.66 2.77
CA THR A 8 -8.23 -13.52 1.60
C THR A 8 -9.11 -14.71 1.97
N VAL A 9 -10.18 -14.95 1.21
CA VAL A 9 -11.08 -16.08 1.44
C VAL A 9 -10.36 -17.42 1.24
N ALA A 10 -10.85 -18.47 1.90
CA ALA A 10 -10.15 -19.75 1.98
C ALA A 10 -9.86 -20.37 0.59
N GLU A 11 -10.80 -20.24 -0.37
CA GLU A 11 -10.64 -20.72 -1.73
C GLU A 11 -9.47 -20.01 -2.46
N ASP A 12 -9.41 -18.69 -2.36
CA ASP A 12 -8.35 -17.89 -2.99
C ASP A 12 -7.01 -18.12 -2.29
N LEU A 13 -6.99 -18.21 -0.96
CA LEU A 13 -5.79 -18.50 -0.19
C LEU A 13 -5.24 -19.87 -0.59
N LYS A 14 -6.09 -20.89 -0.72
CA LYS A 14 -5.68 -22.21 -1.20
C LYS A 14 -5.05 -22.12 -2.59
N ALA A 15 -5.67 -21.40 -3.53
CA ALA A 15 -5.14 -21.22 -4.88
C ALA A 15 -3.77 -20.51 -4.86
N ILE A 16 -3.61 -19.48 -4.04
CA ILE A 16 -2.33 -18.78 -3.86
C ILE A 16 -1.26 -19.73 -3.32
N LEU A 17 -1.58 -20.53 -2.30
CA LEU A 17 -0.63 -21.46 -1.69
C LEU A 17 -0.21 -22.59 -2.65
N GLU A 18 -1.14 -23.11 -3.46
CA GLU A 18 -0.85 -24.11 -4.49
C GLU A 18 -0.02 -23.56 -5.64
N ASP A 19 -0.24 -22.29 -6.00
CA ASP A 19 0.52 -21.57 -7.01
C ASP A 19 1.94 -21.21 -6.54
N PHE A 20 2.06 -20.65 -5.32
CA PHE A 20 3.31 -20.12 -4.77
C PHE A 20 4.21 -21.22 -4.19
N LYS A 21 3.62 -22.26 -3.59
CA LYS A 21 4.31 -23.38 -2.91
C LYS A 21 5.33 -22.89 -1.87
N PRO A 22 4.89 -22.17 -0.82
CA PRO A 22 5.80 -21.64 0.19
C PRO A 22 6.48 -22.75 1.00
N GLU A 23 7.76 -22.57 1.27
CA GLU A 23 8.49 -23.40 2.27
C GLU A 23 8.12 -23.00 3.71
N LEU A 24 7.75 -21.74 3.92
CA LEU A 24 7.37 -21.18 5.21
C LEU A 24 6.25 -20.15 5.03
N ILE A 25 5.27 -20.21 5.93
CA ILE A 25 4.20 -19.23 6.04
C ILE A 25 4.39 -18.48 7.36
N VAL A 26 4.39 -17.16 7.29
CA VAL A 26 4.49 -16.29 8.46
C VAL A 26 3.20 -15.50 8.57
N GLY A 27 2.53 -15.56 9.72
CA GLY A 27 1.26 -14.89 9.97
C GLY A 27 1.08 -14.60 11.46
N ASP A 28 0.08 -13.79 11.81
CA ASP A 28 -0.31 -13.65 13.22
C ASP A 28 -1.09 -14.89 13.70
N ASP A 29 -1.20 -15.04 15.01
CA ASP A 29 -1.84 -16.21 15.61
C ASP A 29 -3.30 -16.37 15.18
N GLU A 30 -4.01 -15.25 14.99
CA GLU A 30 -5.41 -15.25 14.55
C GLU A 30 -5.55 -15.86 13.15
N PHE A 31 -4.76 -15.39 12.18
CA PHE A 31 -4.74 -15.93 10.82
C PHE A 31 -4.35 -17.40 10.79
N LEU A 32 -3.32 -17.78 11.55
CA LEU A 32 -2.82 -19.15 11.60
C LEU A 32 -3.86 -20.11 12.21
N GLN A 33 -4.57 -19.69 13.25
CA GLN A 33 -5.64 -20.49 13.87
C GLN A 33 -6.83 -20.64 12.94
N GLN A 34 -7.31 -19.54 12.34
CA GLN A 34 -8.45 -19.54 11.41
C GLN A 34 -8.22 -20.45 10.20
N ASN A 35 -6.99 -20.55 9.72
CA ASN A 35 -6.63 -21.33 8.53
C ASN A 35 -5.92 -22.65 8.85
N SER A 36 -5.91 -23.07 10.12
CA SER A 36 -5.10 -24.22 10.60
C SER A 36 -5.23 -25.48 9.75
N GLU A 37 -6.45 -25.89 9.38
CA GLU A 37 -6.69 -27.05 8.52
C GLU A 37 -6.02 -26.94 7.13
N LEU A 38 -6.14 -25.78 6.48
CA LEU A 38 -5.50 -25.52 5.19
C LEU A 38 -3.97 -25.49 5.31
N LEU A 39 -3.48 -25.02 6.46
CA LEU A 39 -2.06 -24.78 6.71
C LEU A 39 -1.30 -26.00 7.24
N LYS A 40 -1.98 -27.10 7.65
CA LYS A 40 -1.37 -28.32 8.23
C LYS A 40 -0.18 -28.90 7.46
N LYS A 41 -0.12 -28.70 6.13
CA LYS A 41 0.93 -29.24 5.26
C LYS A 41 2.13 -28.30 5.03
N TYR A 42 2.13 -27.12 5.64
CA TYR A 42 3.18 -26.12 5.49
C TYR A 42 3.90 -25.89 6.83
N ALA A 43 5.16 -25.47 6.77
CA ALA A 43 5.79 -24.88 7.95
C ALA A 43 5.14 -23.51 8.21
N VAL A 44 4.73 -23.28 9.46
CA VAL A 44 4.12 -22.02 9.90
C VAL A 44 4.93 -21.41 11.04
N ARG A 45 4.99 -20.08 11.08
CA ARG A 45 5.62 -19.30 12.17
C ARG A 45 4.78 -18.08 12.52
N SER A 46 4.65 -17.80 13.80
CA SER A 46 4.02 -16.57 14.29
C SER A 46 4.93 -15.36 14.08
N VAL A 47 4.36 -14.21 13.70
CA VAL A 47 5.09 -12.93 13.59
C VAL A 47 5.66 -12.47 14.94
N GLU A 48 5.12 -12.93 16.07
CA GLU A 48 5.61 -12.59 17.41
C GLU A 48 7.02 -13.14 17.69
N GLU A 49 7.49 -14.09 16.87
CA GLU A 49 8.85 -14.60 16.88
C GLU A 49 9.64 -13.92 15.75
N PRO A 50 10.40 -12.84 16.01
CA PRO A 50 11.11 -12.14 14.95
C PRO A 50 12.07 -13.12 14.25
N PRO A 51 12.13 -13.12 12.90
CA PRO A 51 13.09 -13.94 12.20
C PRO A 51 14.49 -13.58 12.70
N GLY A 52 15.29 -14.60 13.01
CA GLY A 52 16.71 -14.41 13.32
C GLY A 52 17.43 -13.65 12.19
N GLY A 53 18.56 -13.02 12.52
CA GLY A 53 19.35 -12.26 11.55
C GLY A 53 19.76 -13.08 10.33
N GLY A 54 19.83 -12.43 9.17
CA GLY A 54 20.23 -13.02 7.90
C GLY A 54 20.80 -11.97 6.93
N SER A 55 21.48 -12.43 5.88
CA SER A 55 21.97 -11.55 4.81
C SER A 55 20.83 -11.28 3.82
N TRP A 56 20.44 -10.03 3.67
CA TRP A 56 19.44 -9.60 2.69
C TRP A 56 20.14 -8.88 1.53
N THR A 57 19.73 -9.20 0.30
CA THR A 57 20.15 -8.43 -0.88
C THR A 57 18.96 -7.64 -1.42
N TYR A 58 19.22 -6.43 -1.91
CA TYR A 58 18.20 -5.55 -2.46
C TYR A 58 17.58 -6.06 -3.78
N ASP A 59 18.11 -7.13 -4.38
CA ASP A 59 17.59 -7.72 -5.62
C ASP A 59 16.65 -8.91 -5.40
N THR A 60 16.21 -9.13 -4.16
CA THR A 60 15.21 -10.15 -3.86
C THR A 60 13.87 -9.79 -4.52
N VAL A 61 13.17 -10.79 -5.06
CA VAL A 61 11.83 -10.62 -5.63
C VAL A 61 10.76 -10.91 -4.57
N PHE A 62 9.78 -10.02 -4.48
CA PHE A 62 8.54 -10.26 -3.77
C PHE A 62 7.35 -10.30 -4.74
N VAL A 63 6.34 -11.07 -4.37
CA VAL A 63 5.13 -11.29 -5.18
C VAL A 63 3.96 -10.62 -4.50
N MET A 64 3.21 -9.83 -5.26
CA MET A 64 1.89 -9.33 -4.85
C MET A 64 0.83 -10.04 -5.69
N TYR A 65 -0.10 -10.69 -5.00
CA TYR A 65 -1.27 -11.29 -5.61
C TYR A 65 -2.39 -10.24 -5.65
N TYR A 66 -3.06 -10.10 -6.79
CA TYR A 66 -4.27 -9.28 -6.90
C TYR A 66 -5.27 -9.88 -7.88
N ALA A 67 -6.54 -9.52 -7.76
CA ALA A 67 -7.59 -9.95 -8.67
C ALA A 67 -7.44 -9.23 -10.02
N GLY A 68 -7.03 -9.96 -11.07
CA GLY A 68 -6.85 -9.43 -12.41
C GLY A 68 -8.12 -9.41 -13.26
N VAL A 69 -7.93 -9.09 -14.54
CA VAL A 69 -9.00 -9.11 -15.54
C VAL A 69 -9.43 -10.56 -15.79
N ALA A 70 -10.74 -10.80 -15.88
CA ALA A 70 -11.38 -12.11 -16.05
C ALA A 70 -11.29 -13.07 -14.84
N GLY A 71 -11.23 -12.55 -13.61
CA GLY A 71 -11.38 -13.34 -12.39
C GLY A 71 -10.20 -14.25 -12.06
N ARG A 72 -9.06 -14.05 -12.74
CA ARG A 72 -7.80 -14.76 -12.46
C ARG A 72 -6.95 -13.94 -11.49
N THR A 73 -6.42 -14.60 -10.46
CA THR A 73 -5.43 -13.99 -9.56
C THR A 73 -4.10 -13.84 -10.30
N MET A 74 -3.59 -12.62 -10.36
CA MET A 74 -2.33 -12.25 -11.03
C MET A 74 -1.19 -12.22 -10.03
N GLN A 75 0.01 -12.64 -10.45
CA GLN A 75 1.23 -12.60 -9.65
C GLN A 75 2.19 -11.57 -10.22
N VAL A 76 2.28 -10.41 -9.57
CA VAL A 76 3.22 -9.36 -9.97
C VAL A 76 4.54 -9.56 -9.26
N LEU A 77 5.61 -9.69 -10.02
CA LEU A 77 6.97 -9.86 -9.52
C LEU A 77 7.63 -8.48 -9.36
N ASN A 78 7.84 -8.06 -8.12
CA ASN A 78 8.49 -6.79 -7.79
C ASN A 78 9.85 -7.03 -7.15
N LYS A 79 10.82 -6.12 -7.34
CA LYS A 79 12.11 -6.19 -6.65
C LYS A 79 12.05 -5.42 -5.33
N THR A 80 12.76 -5.89 -4.31
CA THR A 80 12.89 -5.16 -3.05
C THR A 80 13.58 -3.80 -3.24
N SER A 81 14.51 -3.68 -4.19
CA SER A 81 15.13 -2.42 -4.60
C SER A 81 14.13 -1.45 -5.20
N SER A 82 13.20 -1.93 -6.04
CA SER A 82 12.09 -1.13 -6.59
C SER A 82 11.23 -0.53 -5.48
N LEU A 83 10.85 -1.33 -4.47
CA LEU A 83 10.09 -0.86 -3.31
C LEU A 83 10.85 0.22 -2.53
N TRP A 84 12.15 0.00 -2.28
CA TRP A 84 12.97 0.94 -1.51
C TRP A 84 13.15 2.28 -2.23
N ILE A 85 13.45 2.26 -3.53
CA ILE A 85 13.60 3.47 -4.34
C ILE A 85 12.26 4.21 -4.43
N ASN A 86 11.15 3.50 -4.63
CA ASN A 86 9.82 4.10 -4.69
C ASN A 86 9.42 4.76 -3.36
N ALA A 87 9.67 4.08 -2.24
CA ALA A 87 9.43 4.60 -0.89
C ALA A 87 10.22 5.89 -0.63
N GLN A 88 11.51 5.94 -0.97
CA GLN A 88 12.32 7.14 -0.84
C GLN A 88 11.82 8.27 -1.73
N SER A 89 11.43 7.95 -2.96
CA SER A 89 10.89 8.93 -3.91
C SER A 89 9.60 9.57 -3.38
N LEU A 90 8.70 8.77 -2.80
CA LEU A 90 7.50 9.28 -2.13
C LEU A 90 7.86 10.11 -0.89
N ALA A 91 8.72 9.60 -0.01
CA ALA A 91 9.13 10.29 1.20
C ALA A 91 9.70 11.69 0.90
N LEU A 92 10.55 11.79 -0.13
CA LEU A 92 11.10 13.06 -0.61
C LEU A 92 10.01 13.98 -1.16
N ALA A 93 9.15 13.48 -2.05
CA ALA A 93 8.12 14.30 -2.71
C ALA A 93 7.05 14.81 -1.74
N ALA A 94 6.66 13.99 -0.77
CA ALA A 94 5.65 14.32 0.23
C ALA A 94 6.23 15.03 1.47
N GLY A 95 7.56 15.08 1.61
CA GLY A 95 8.23 15.73 2.72
C GLY A 95 8.04 14.97 4.04
N PHE A 96 8.26 13.66 4.04
CA PHE A 96 8.31 12.85 5.26
C PHE A 96 9.55 13.23 6.07
N GLU A 97 9.40 13.31 7.39
CA GLU A 97 10.43 13.73 8.33
C GLU A 97 10.55 12.71 9.48
N ARG A 98 11.72 12.66 10.12
CA ARG A 98 11.99 11.74 11.24
C ARG A 98 10.99 11.89 12.41
N SER A 99 10.46 13.09 12.61
CA SER A 99 9.46 13.38 13.65
C SER A 99 8.06 12.87 13.33
N ASP A 100 7.83 12.37 12.12
CA ASP A 100 6.49 11.96 11.72
C ASP A 100 6.04 10.67 12.42
N VAL A 101 4.75 10.67 12.75
CA VAL A 101 4.00 9.48 13.16
C VAL A 101 3.00 9.19 12.05
N VAL A 102 3.30 8.18 11.25
CA VAL A 102 2.53 7.79 10.07
C VAL A 102 1.56 6.69 10.44
N TYR A 103 0.28 7.03 10.51
CA TYR A 103 -0.79 6.08 10.77
C TYR A 103 -1.32 5.49 9.47
N VAL A 104 -1.01 4.22 9.26
CA VAL A 104 -1.31 3.50 8.03
C VAL A 104 -2.51 2.59 8.26
N THR A 105 -3.62 2.91 7.59
CA THR A 105 -4.87 2.16 7.71
C THR A 105 -5.06 1.16 6.57
N ALA A 106 -4.28 1.31 5.50
CA ALA A 106 -4.27 0.36 4.39
C ALA A 106 -3.41 -0.87 4.73
N PRO A 107 -3.80 -2.09 4.35
CA PRO A 107 -2.99 -3.28 4.56
C PRO A 107 -1.59 -3.14 3.95
N ILE A 108 -0.57 -3.63 4.65
CA ILE A 108 0.82 -3.69 4.12
C ILE A 108 0.98 -4.73 3.00
N THR A 109 -0.04 -5.54 2.76
CA THR A 109 -0.17 -6.45 1.61
C THR A 109 -0.65 -5.72 0.35
N HIS A 110 -1.09 -4.48 0.48
CA HIS A 110 -1.49 -3.59 -0.62
C HIS A 110 -0.41 -2.52 -0.85
N VAL A 111 -0.23 -2.07 -2.11
CA VAL A 111 0.79 -1.08 -2.50
C VAL A 111 0.75 0.17 -1.62
N LEU A 112 -0.44 0.73 -1.40
CA LEU A 112 -0.61 1.93 -0.58
C LEU A 112 -0.02 1.77 0.82
N GLY A 113 -0.38 0.69 1.54
CA GLY A 113 0.09 0.47 2.90
C GLY A 113 1.58 0.12 2.94
N LEU A 114 2.04 -0.71 2.00
CA LEU A 114 3.44 -1.12 1.92
C LEU A 114 4.38 0.05 1.63
N VAL A 115 4.13 0.80 0.55
CA VAL A 115 5.02 1.87 0.10
C VAL A 115 5.05 3.02 1.12
N THR A 116 3.91 3.41 1.68
CA THR A 116 3.87 4.50 2.66
C THR A 116 4.52 4.12 4.00
N SER A 117 4.38 2.86 4.44
CA SER A 117 5.11 2.35 5.60
C SER A 117 6.63 2.38 5.34
N MET A 118 7.06 1.94 4.16
CA MET A 118 8.47 1.98 3.79
C MET A 118 9.00 3.41 3.60
N ALA A 119 8.16 4.34 3.12
CA ALA A 119 8.51 5.75 3.01
C ALA A 119 8.81 6.35 4.39
N ALA A 120 7.93 6.09 5.36
CA ALA A 120 8.14 6.46 6.75
C ALA A 120 9.43 5.86 7.33
N VAL A 121 9.66 4.56 7.16
CA VAL A 121 10.90 3.89 7.60
C VAL A 121 12.13 4.54 6.96
N SER A 122 12.10 4.83 5.66
CA SER A 122 13.21 5.46 4.95
C SER A 122 13.52 6.89 5.44
N ALA A 123 12.51 7.62 5.93
CA ALA A 123 12.65 8.94 6.53
C ALA A 123 13.05 8.88 8.02
N GLY A 124 13.13 7.69 8.61
CA GLY A 124 13.36 7.49 10.04
C GLY A 124 12.14 7.82 10.92
N ALA A 125 10.96 7.91 10.31
CA ALA A 125 9.70 8.19 10.98
C ALA A 125 9.14 6.95 11.70
N THR A 126 8.10 7.15 12.51
CA THR A 126 7.38 6.07 13.18
C THR A 126 6.21 5.59 12.33
N VAL A 127 6.06 4.28 12.16
CA VAL A 127 4.88 3.68 11.52
C VAL A 127 3.95 3.11 12.59
N ARG A 128 2.67 3.47 12.52
CA ARG A 128 1.59 2.88 13.33
C ARG A 128 0.60 2.21 12.39
N LEU A 129 0.51 0.89 12.42
CA LEU A 129 -0.41 0.13 11.59
C LEU A 129 -1.76 0.00 12.30
N MET A 130 -2.84 0.34 11.60
CA MET A 130 -4.19 0.04 12.09
C MET A 130 -4.44 -1.47 12.01
N ARG A 131 -4.78 -2.09 13.14
CA ARG A 131 -5.18 -3.50 13.15
C ARG A 131 -6.60 -3.69 12.63
N ARG A 132 -7.55 -2.91 13.16
CA ARG A 132 -8.97 -2.95 12.80
C ARG A 132 -9.56 -1.55 12.97
N LEU A 133 -10.62 -1.26 12.23
CA LEU A 133 -11.41 -0.06 12.45
C LEU A 133 -12.22 -0.21 13.75
N SER A 134 -12.01 0.70 14.69
CA SER A 134 -12.66 0.71 15.99
C SER A 134 -12.76 2.15 16.53
N PRO A 135 -13.54 2.42 17.60
CA PRO A 135 -13.66 3.76 18.18
C PRO A 135 -12.32 4.41 18.58
N GLU A 136 -11.34 3.60 18.98
CA GLU A 136 -10.00 4.02 19.40
C GLU A 136 -9.22 4.71 18.28
N VAL A 137 -9.60 4.49 17.02
CA VAL A 137 -8.99 5.13 15.84
C VAL A 137 -9.00 6.66 15.95
N ALA A 138 -9.98 7.27 16.62
CA ALA A 138 -10.01 8.72 16.83
C ALA A 138 -8.78 9.21 17.63
N GLU A 139 -8.37 8.46 18.65
CA GLU A 139 -7.17 8.76 19.45
C GLU A 139 -5.90 8.55 18.62
N ASP A 140 -5.88 7.50 17.79
CA ASP A 140 -4.75 7.23 16.90
C ASP A 140 -4.56 8.32 15.87
N LEU A 141 -5.64 8.80 15.25
CA LEU A 141 -5.62 9.93 14.33
C LEU A 141 -5.12 11.21 15.02
N ALA A 142 -5.54 11.47 16.26
CA ALA A 142 -5.12 12.65 17.01
C ALA A 142 -3.61 12.64 17.35
N LYS A 143 -3.00 11.45 17.46
CA LYS A 143 -1.56 11.25 17.75
C LYS A 143 -0.68 11.17 16.49
N SER A 144 -1.26 11.35 15.30
CA SER A 144 -0.57 11.10 14.04
C SER A 144 -0.28 12.41 13.30
N THR A 145 0.89 12.49 12.67
CA THR A 145 1.27 13.62 11.82
C THR A 145 0.91 13.37 10.36
N ILE A 146 0.89 12.11 9.92
CA ILE A 146 0.47 11.70 8.58
C ILE A 146 -0.54 10.57 8.71
N ILE A 147 -1.66 10.67 7.99
CA ILE A 147 -2.71 9.64 7.93
C ILE A 147 -2.69 9.03 6.54
N VAL A 148 -2.62 7.71 6.41
CA VAL A 148 -2.66 7.03 5.11
C VAL A 148 -3.88 6.13 5.07
N ALA A 149 -4.80 6.41 4.15
CA ALA A 149 -6.06 5.68 4.08
C ALA A 149 -6.65 5.63 2.67
N VAL A 150 -7.65 4.76 2.49
CA VAL A 150 -8.50 4.72 1.29
C VAL A 150 -9.73 5.63 1.47
N PRO A 151 -10.40 6.08 0.39
CA PRO A 151 -11.60 6.93 0.46
C PRO A 151 -12.68 6.45 1.44
N ALA A 152 -12.94 5.13 1.49
CA ALA A 152 -13.94 4.57 2.40
C ALA A 152 -13.64 4.88 3.88
N PHE A 153 -12.37 4.88 4.29
CA PHE A 153 -11.97 5.17 5.67
C PHE A 153 -12.29 6.62 6.06
N TYR A 154 -12.04 7.59 5.16
CA TYR A 154 -12.39 8.99 5.43
C TYR A 154 -13.90 9.18 5.62
N SER A 155 -14.71 8.40 4.91
CA SER A 155 -16.17 8.39 5.12
C SER A 155 -16.54 7.88 6.52
N GLU A 156 -15.86 6.84 7.01
CA GLU A 156 -16.08 6.32 8.37
C GLU A 156 -15.64 7.32 9.44
N VAL A 157 -14.49 7.98 9.27
CA VAL A 157 -14.01 9.03 10.19
C VAL A 157 -15.02 10.17 10.31
N LEU A 158 -15.65 10.58 9.21
CA LEU A 158 -16.72 11.57 9.22
C LEU A 158 -17.96 11.09 9.97
N LYS A 159 -18.36 9.82 9.81
CA LYS A 159 -19.50 9.23 10.54
C LYS A 159 -19.23 9.15 12.04
N MET A 160 -17.98 8.91 12.43
CA MET A 160 -17.55 8.88 13.83
C MET A 160 -17.53 10.27 14.48
N GLY A 161 -17.66 11.36 13.71
CA GLY A 161 -17.65 12.72 14.23
C GLY A 161 -16.28 13.17 14.73
N VAL A 162 -15.19 12.63 14.17
CA VAL A 162 -13.83 13.07 14.50
C VAL A 162 -13.66 14.54 14.11
N GLY A 163 -13.30 15.36 15.10
CA GLY A 163 -13.07 16.78 14.94
C GLY A 163 -11.68 17.12 14.40
N ARG A 164 -11.18 18.30 14.78
CA ARG A 164 -9.88 18.80 14.29
C ARG A 164 -8.72 17.87 14.66
N LEU A 165 -7.87 17.58 13.67
CA LEU A 165 -6.67 16.78 13.78
C LEU A 165 -5.42 17.67 13.68
N GLY A 166 -4.34 17.25 14.34
CA GLY A 166 -3.02 17.89 14.26
C GLY A 166 -2.16 17.39 13.10
N ALA A 167 -2.74 16.64 12.15
CA ALA A 167 -2.01 16.04 11.04
C ALA A 167 -1.47 17.11 10.07
N LYS A 168 -0.22 16.93 9.64
CA LYS A 168 0.44 17.71 8.58
C LYS A 168 -0.31 17.56 7.25
N PHE A 169 -0.71 16.32 6.94
CA PHE A 169 -1.60 15.97 5.84
C PHE A 169 -2.10 14.53 6.00
N ALA A 170 -3.08 14.15 5.19
CA ALA A 170 -3.51 12.79 4.96
C ALA A 170 -3.18 12.38 3.51
N ILE A 171 -3.06 11.10 3.24
CA ILE A 171 -2.80 10.49 1.93
C ILE A 171 -3.96 9.59 1.55
N SER A 172 -4.57 9.83 0.40
CA SER A 172 -5.61 8.99 -0.19
C SER A 172 -5.09 8.29 -1.43
N GLY A 173 -5.31 6.98 -1.53
CA GLY A 173 -4.96 6.19 -2.71
C GLY A 173 -5.82 4.93 -2.84
N GLY A 174 -5.57 4.16 -3.91
CA GLY A 174 -6.22 2.87 -4.16
C GLY A 174 -7.64 2.96 -4.72
N ALA A 175 -8.31 4.11 -4.63
CA ALA A 175 -9.60 4.36 -5.27
C ALA A 175 -9.79 5.85 -5.56
N TYR A 176 -10.77 6.17 -6.40
CA TYR A 176 -11.21 7.54 -6.64
C TYR A 176 -11.65 8.21 -5.34
N LEU A 177 -11.11 9.40 -5.06
CA LEU A 177 -11.52 10.24 -3.94
C LEU A 177 -12.57 11.26 -4.41
N PRO A 178 -13.85 11.13 -4.02
CA PRO A 178 -14.86 12.11 -4.38
C PRO A 178 -14.50 13.52 -3.85
N PRO A 179 -14.54 14.58 -4.69
CA PRO A 179 -14.24 15.93 -4.25
C PRO A 179 -15.09 16.43 -3.08
N ASP A 180 -16.34 15.99 -2.98
CA ASP A 180 -17.23 16.28 -1.83
C ASP A 180 -16.70 15.63 -0.54
N LEU A 181 -16.36 14.33 -0.60
CA LEU A 181 -15.80 13.61 0.54
C LEU A 181 -14.51 14.28 1.04
N ARG A 182 -13.61 14.64 0.11
CA ARG A 182 -12.40 15.39 0.44
C ARG A 182 -12.74 16.70 1.14
N SER A 183 -13.63 17.50 0.56
CA SER A 183 -13.97 18.83 1.10
C SER A 183 -14.55 18.73 2.52
N ARG A 184 -15.46 17.77 2.75
CA ARG A 184 -16.08 17.55 4.07
C ARG A 184 -15.08 17.07 5.11
N PHE A 185 -14.17 16.16 4.75
CA PHE A 185 -13.12 15.69 5.65
C PHE A 185 -12.15 16.82 6.01
N GLU A 186 -11.71 17.59 5.03
CA GLU A 186 -10.81 18.73 5.23
C GLU A 186 -11.47 19.82 6.10
N GLU A 187 -12.78 20.08 5.92
CA GLU A 187 -13.54 21.02 6.74
C GLU A 187 -13.70 20.55 8.20
N ALA A 188 -14.05 19.28 8.41
CA ALA A 188 -14.28 18.73 9.75
C ALA A 188 -12.98 18.58 10.56
N THR A 189 -11.90 18.12 9.91
CA THR A 189 -10.66 17.75 10.59
C THR A 189 -9.55 18.79 10.46
N GLY A 190 -9.62 19.68 9.46
CA GLY A 190 -8.52 20.59 9.10
C GLY A 190 -7.34 19.90 8.43
N ALA A 191 -7.32 18.56 8.30
CA ALA A 191 -6.24 17.82 7.67
C ALA A 191 -6.47 17.74 6.15
N ARG A 192 -5.53 18.27 5.37
CA ARG A 192 -5.57 18.21 3.90
C ARG A 192 -5.35 16.79 3.40
N ILE A 193 -6.15 16.34 2.43
CA ILE A 193 -5.94 15.05 1.77
C ILE A 193 -5.13 15.26 0.49
N LEU A 194 -3.97 14.62 0.42
CA LEU A 194 -3.14 14.51 -0.78
C LEU A 194 -3.44 13.18 -1.47
N GLN A 195 -3.54 13.18 -2.79
CA GLN A 195 -3.82 11.96 -3.54
C GLN A 195 -2.52 11.30 -4.03
N VAL A 196 -2.49 9.97 -4.01
CA VAL A 196 -1.48 9.16 -4.70
C VAL A 196 -2.17 8.24 -5.69
N TYR A 197 -1.53 8.02 -6.83
CA TYR A 197 -1.93 6.97 -7.76
C TYR A 197 -0.78 6.02 -8.03
N GLY A 198 -1.16 4.76 -8.21
CA GLY A 198 -0.27 3.64 -8.36
C GLY A 198 -1.04 2.38 -8.71
N LEU A 199 -0.27 1.35 -9.03
CA LEU A 199 -0.75 0.02 -9.38
C LEU A 199 0.26 -1.02 -8.88
N THR A 200 -0.16 -2.27 -8.78
CA THR A 200 0.70 -3.36 -8.30
C THR A 200 1.97 -3.50 -9.13
N GLU A 201 1.89 -3.19 -10.43
CA GLU A 201 2.95 -3.25 -11.44
C GLU A 201 3.91 -2.07 -11.43
N GLY A 202 3.52 -0.93 -10.84
CA GLY A 202 4.28 0.31 -10.90
C GLY A 202 4.47 0.98 -9.54
N LEU A 203 4.05 0.31 -8.46
CA LEU A 203 3.95 0.87 -7.11
C LEU A 203 3.26 2.25 -7.15
N ILE A 204 3.72 3.22 -6.35
CA ILE A 204 3.19 4.59 -6.43
C ILE A 204 3.92 5.34 -7.56
N LEU A 205 3.16 6.00 -8.44
CA LEU A 205 3.69 6.68 -9.63
C LEU A 205 3.50 8.19 -9.57
N THR A 206 2.35 8.63 -9.07
CA THR A 206 2.03 10.05 -8.99
C THR A 206 1.59 10.41 -7.57
N PHE A 207 1.76 11.68 -7.26
CA PHE A 207 1.43 12.25 -5.97
C PHE A 207 0.98 13.70 -6.13
N GLU A 208 -0.01 14.11 -5.35
CA GLU A 208 -0.45 15.49 -5.24
C GLU A 208 0.46 16.24 -4.25
N PRO A 209 1.34 17.16 -4.71
CA PRO A 209 2.26 17.85 -3.81
C PRO A 209 1.53 18.69 -2.76
N PRO A 210 2.08 18.84 -1.55
CA PRO A 210 1.55 19.77 -0.56
C PRO A 210 1.41 21.17 -1.15
N GLY A 211 0.22 21.76 -1.04
CA GLY A 211 -0.08 23.09 -1.58
C GLY A 211 -0.61 23.11 -3.03
N ALA A 212 -0.67 21.97 -3.72
CA ALA A 212 -1.42 21.86 -4.97
C ALA A 212 -2.95 21.91 -4.73
N HIS A 213 -3.71 22.42 -5.71
CA HIS A 213 -5.14 22.70 -5.58
C HIS A 213 -6.04 21.94 -6.59
N GLY A 214 -5.48 20.98 -7.33
CA GLY A 214 -6.21 20.26 -8.38
C GLY A 214 -7.17 19.21 -7.82
N LYS A 215 -8.43 19.58 -7.53
CA LYS A 215 -9.48 18.60 -7.21
C LYS A 215 -9.70 17.67 -8.41
N GLY A 216 -9.73 16.36 -8.17
CA GLY A 216 -9.98 15.34 -9.21
C GLY A 216 -8.78 14.95 -10.07
N SER A 217 -7.57 15.47 -9.78
CA SER A 217 -6.32 14.97 -10.35
C SER A 217 -5.70 13.90 -9.47
N VAL A 218 -4.90 13.00 -10.05
CA VAL A 218 -4.06 12.04 -9.30
C VAL A 218 -2.66 12.60 -8.97
N GLY A 219 -2.46 13.90 -9.20
CA GLY A 219 -1.21 14.60 -8.92
C GLY A 219 -0.24 14.63 -10.09
N ILE A 220 1.05 14.77 -9.79
CA ILE A 220 2.14 14.81 -10.76
C ILE A 220 3.04 13.58 -10.61
N PRO A 221 3.82 13.19 -11.63
CA PRO A 221 4.78 12.10 -11.52
C PRO A 221 5.76 12.31 -10.36
N LEU A 222 6.03 11.24 -9.62
CA LEU A 222 7.12 11.21 -8.64
C LEU A 222 8.48 11.42 -9.33
N PRO A 223 9.53 11.84 -8.58
CA PRO A 223 10.89 11.83 -9.10
C PRO A 223 11.23 10.50 -9.80
N LEU A 224 11.90 10.56 -10.96
CA LEU A 224 12.25 9.40 -11.80
C LEU A 224 11.07 8.71 -12.52
N VAL A 225 9.85 9.24 -12.43
CA VAL A 225 8.70 8.76 -13.21
C VAL A 225 8.51 9.62 -14.44
N GLU A 226 8.52 8.99 -15.60
CA GLU A 226 8.06 9.56 -16.86
C GLU A 226 6.65 9.02 -17.15
N VAL A 227 5.75 9.89 -17.59
CA VAL A 227 4.38 9.52 -17.98
C VAL A 227 4.09 10.00 -19.39
N LYS A 228 3.34 9.20 -20.15
CA LYS A 228 2.89 9.53 -21.51
C LYS A 228 1.51 8.95 -21.73
N PHE A 229 0.62 9.72 -22.36
CA PHE A 229 -0.61 9.16 -22.92
C PHE A 229 -0.33 8.57 -24.31
N LEU A 230 -0.79 7.34 -24.52
CA LEU A 230 -0.77 6.68 -25.81
C LEU A 230 -1.92 7.20 -26.69
N GLU A 231 -1.93 6.81 -27.97
CA GLU A 231 -2.91 7.28 -28.96
C GLU A 231 -4.36 6.91 -28.61
N ASP A 232 -4.55 5.79 -27.91
CA ASP A 232 -5.83 5.30 -27.41
C ASP A 232 -6.25 5.92 -26.06
N GLY A 233 -5.41 6.78 -25.49
CA GLY A 233 -5.64 7.43 -24.20
C GLY A 233 -5.16 6.62 -22.99
N GLU A 234 -4.52 5.46 -23.17
CA GLU A 234 -3.91 4.73 -22.07
C GLU A 234 -2.70 5.48 -21.49
N LEU A 235 -2.52 5.39 -20.17
CA LEU A 235 -1.39 5.97 -19.47
C LEU A 235 -0.21 4.98 -19.49
N ALA A 236 0.83 5.30 -20.25
CA ALA A 236 2.11 4.61 -20.21
C ALA A 236 3.06 5.28 -19.21
N VAL A 237 3.81 4.47 -18.47
CA VAL A 237 4.75 4.95 -17.47
C VAL A 237 6.11 4.28 -17.61
N LYS A 238 7.15 5.03 -17.28
CA LYS A 238 8.51 4.51 -17.16
C LYS A 238 9.09 4.98 -15.83
N ALA A 239 9.48 4.03 -15.00
CA ALA A 239 10.05 4.29 -13.69
C ALA A 239 11.04 3.16 -13.33
N PRO A 240 12.05 3.41 -12.48
CA PRO A 240 13.02 2.39 -12.08
C PRO A 240 12.40 1.27 -11.23
N TRP A 241 11.17 1.45 -10.75
CA TRP A 241 10.44 0.50 -9.93
C TRP A 241 9.26 -0.16 -10.63
N VAL A 242 9.14 -0.03 -11.96
CA VAL A 242 8.23 -0.89 -12.73
C VAL A 242 8.58 -2.36 -12.44
N MET A 243 7.54 -3.18 -12.32
CA MET A 243 7.64 -4.60 -12.02
C MET A 243 8.65 -5.30 -12.92
N ARG A 244 9.18 -6.42 -12.43
CA ARG A 244 9.95 -7.34 -13.27
C ARG A 244 9.08 -8.00 -14.35
N GLY A 245 7.79 -8.13 -14.09
CA GLY A 245 6.81 -8.79 -14.94
C GLY A 245 5.81 -9.58 -14.11
N TYR A 246 4.96 -10.32 -14.79
CA TYR A 246 4.09 -11.32 -14.15
C TYR A 246 4.78 -12.68 -14.10
N LYS A 247 4.25 -13.60 -13.29
CA LYS A 247 4.63 -15.02 -13.37
C LYS A 247 4.32 -15.62 -14.75
N ASP A 248 3.25 -15.18 -15.40
CA ASP A 248 2.93 -15.49 -16.79
C ASP A 248 3.75 -14.59 -17.75
N PRO A 249 4.70 -15.16 -18.53
CA PRO A 249 5.51 -14.39 -19.47
C PRO A 249 4.70 -13.76 -20.61
N GLU A 250 3.57 -14.35 -20.99
CA GLU A 250 2.73 -13.81 -22.06
C GLU A 250 1.96 -12.57 -21.60
N GLU A 251 1.50 -12.54 -20.34
CA GLU A 251 0.97 -11.29 -19.77
C GLU A 251 2.07 -10.22 -19.66
N THR A 252 3.30 -10.63 -19.32
CA THR A 252 4.43 -9.70 -19.26
C THR A 252 4.67 -9.00 -20.59
N LYS A 253 4.72 -9.76 -21.70
CA LYS A 253 4.89 -9.21 -23.06
C LYS A 253 3.74 -8.33 -23.52
N ARG A 254 2.53 -8.51 -22.99
CA ARG A 254 1.37 -7.68 -23.32
C ARG A 254 1.43 -6.30 -22.66
N ARG A 255 2.16 -6.15 -21.55
CA ARG A 255 2.10 -4.98 -20.66
C ARG A 255 3.41 -4.19 -20.57
N LEU A 256 4.53 -4.76 -21.04
CA LEU A 256 5.86 -4.15 -21.12
C LEU A 256 6.33 -4.12 -22.57
#